data_AF-A0A383E0S8-F1
#
_entry.id   AF-A0A383E0S8-F1
#
_cell.length_a   1.000
_cell.length_b   1.000
_cell.length_c   1.000
_cell.angle_alpha   90.00
_cell.angle_beta   90.00
_cell.angle_gamma   90.00
#
_symmetry.space_group_name_H-M   'P 1'
#
loop_
_entity.id
_entity.type
_entity.pdbx_description
1 polymer ?
#
loop_
_entity_poly.entity_id
_entity_poly.type
_entity_poly.pdbx_seq_one_letter_code
_entity_poly.pdbx_strand_id
1 'polypeptide(L)' 'MNLLITGSCGHIGSYIAENVYKIKKIKKTIAVDNLKSNRFCSLFDLKKNNNLKFFLRDVSNLNSL' A
#
# COMPACT_ATOMS: atom_id res chain seq x y z
N MET A 1 -3.01 15.74 0.89
CA MET A 1 -4.04 14.68 0.89
C MET A 1 -3.44 13.43 1.50
N ASN A 2 -4.29 12.58 2.06
CA ASN A 2 -3.91 11.25 2.55
C ASN A 2 -4.50 10.21 1.59
N LEU A 3 -3.74 9.17 1.26
CA LEU A 3 -4.15 8.09 0.37
C LEU A 3 -4.21 6.76 1.14
N LEU A 4 -5.26 5.98 0.92
CA LEU A 4 -5.40 4.60 1.38
C LEU A 4 -5.46 3.69 0.14
N ILE A 5 -4.59 2.69 0.07
CA ILE A 5 -4.53 1.70 -1.01
C ILE A 5 -4.85 0.33 -0.41
N THR A 6 -6.02 -0.21 -0.71
CA THR A 6 -6.39 -1.59 -0.36
C THR A 6 -5.99 -2.54 -1.50
N GLY A 7 -5.54 -3.76 -1.19
CA GLY A 7 -5.01 -4.66 -2.21
C GLY A 7 -3.67 -4.15 -2.78
N SER A 8 -2.85 -3.52 -1.93
CA SER A 8 -1.60 -2.85 -2.34
C SER A 8 -0.53 -3.79 -2.89
N CYS A 9 -0.66 -5.10 -2.71
CA CYS A 9 0.22 -6.12 -3.30
C CYS A 9 -0.36 -6.72 -4.60
N GLY A 10 -1.51 -6.23 -5.06
CA GLY A 10 -2.05 -6.55 -6.38
C GLY A 10 -1.37 -5.76 -7.50
N HIS A 11 -1.52 -6.20 -8.75
CA HIS A 11 -0.87 -5.59 -9.92
C HIS A 11 -1.05 -4.06 -10.00
N ILE A 12 -2.28 -3.57 -9.79
CA ILE A 12 -2.59 -2.14 -9.81
C ILE A 12 -2.17 -1.46 -8.51
N GLY A 13 -2.46 -2.08 -7.36
CA GLY A 13 -2.15 -1.53 -6.05
C GLY A 13 -0.65 -1.32 -5.85
N SER A 14 0.18 -2.25 -6.32
CA SER A 14 1.62 -2.17 -6.24
C SER A 14 2.17 -1.06 -7.14
N TYR A 15 1.65 -0.93 -8.37
CA TYR A 15 2.04 0.13 -9.28
C TYR A 15 1.75 1.52 -8.69
N ILE A 16 0.58 1.71 -8.09
CA ILE A 16 0.22 2.97 -7.42
C ILE A 16 1.14 3.21 -6.22
N ALA A 17 1.34 2.21 -5.36
CA ALA A 17 2.17 2.30 -4.17
C ALA A 17 3.63 2.66 -4.50
N GLU A 18 4.17 2.08 -5.58
CA GLU A 18 5.52 2.35 -6.08
C GLU A 18 5.65 3.78 -6.60
N ASN A 19 4.63 4.31 -7.29
CA ASN A 19 4.69 5.60 -7.97
C ASN A 19 4.13 6.77 -7.16
N VAL A 20 3.59 6.54 -5.96
CA VAL A 20 2.89 7.57 -5.17
C VAL A 20 3.77 8.77 -4.82
N TYR A 21 5.09 8.58 -4.70
CA TYR A 21 6.05 9.65 -4.44
C TYR A 21 6.08 10.73 -5.54
N LYS A 22 5.65 10.39 -6.77
CA LYS A 22 5.56 11.33 -7.89
C LYS A 22 4.45 12.37 -7.67
N ILE A 23 3.46 12.06 -6.83
CA ILE A 23 2.31 12.93 -6.57
C ILE A 23 2.57 13.78 -5.32
N LYS A 24 3.22 14.94 -5.50
CA LYS A 24 3.64 15.85 -4.40
C LYS A 24 2.52 16.27 -3.44
N LYS A 25 1.25 16.26 -3.88
CA LYS A 25 0.09 16.63 -3.04
C LYS A 25 -0.22 15.58 -1.96
N ILE A 26 0.25 14.34 -2.12
CA ILE A 26 0.04 13.23 -1.17
C ILE A 26 1.09 13.28 -0.08
N LYS A 27 0.65 13.55 1.15
CA LYS A 27 1.52 13.71 2.33
C LYS A 27 1.71 12.40 3.08
N LYS A 28 0.70 11.52 3.04
CA LYS A 28 0.68 10.23 3.73
C LYS A 28 -0.04 9.20 2.86
N THR A 29 0.56 8.04 2.74
CA THR A 29 0.01 6.88 2.04
C THR A 29 -0.02 5.70 3.00
N ILE A 30 -1.18 5.07 3.10
CA ILE A 30 -1.38 3.83 3.86
C ILE A 30 -1.68 2.75 2.82
N ALA A 31 -0.90 1.70 2.83
CA ALA A 31 -1.05 0.53 1.97
C ALA A 31 -1.52 -0.65 2.84
N VAL A 32 -2.58 -1.33 2.41
CA VAL A 32 -3.22 -2.42 3.14
C VAL A 32 -3.41 -3.61 2.21
N ASP A 33 -2.95 -4.78 2.66
CA ASP A 33 -3.16 -6.05 1.95
C ASP A 33 -3.19 -7.20 2.97
N ASN A 34 -3.92 -8.28 2.66
CA ASN A 34 -3.96 -9.49 3.49
C ASN A 34 -3.00 -10.59 2.98
N LEU A 35 -2.25 -10.32 1.90
CA LEU A 35 -1.30 -11.22 1.26
C LEU A 35 -1.87 -12.56 0.79
N LYS A 36 -3.20 -12.71 0.67
CA LYS A 36 -3.85 -13.98 0.27
C LYS A 36 -3.37 -14.51 -1.08
N SER A 37 -2.90 -13.62 -1.96
CA SER A 37 -2.37 -13.98 -3.28
C SER A 37 -0.86 -14.27 -3.33
N ASN A 38 -0.16 -14.33 -2.19
CA ASN A 38 1.29 -14.55 -2.08
C ASN A 38 2.18 -13.58 -2.89
N ARG A 39 1.65 -12.42 -3.31
CA ARG A 39 2.37 -11.39 -4.07
C ARG A 39 3.20 -10.45 -3.19
N PHE A 40 3.96 -11.01 -2.24
CA PHE A 40 4.76 -10.24 -1.29
C PHE A 40 5.92 -9.47 -1.98
N CYS A 41 6.41 -9.96 -3.13
CA CYS A 41 7.56 -9.38 -3.82
C CYS A 41 7.38 -7.89 -4.18
N SER A 42 6.15 -7.44 -4.38
CA SER A 42 5.81 -6.04 -4.65
C SER A 42 6.11 -5.07 -3.49
N LEU A 43 6.42 -5.57 -2.29
CA LEU A 43 6.72 -4.75 -1.11
C LEU A 43 8.20 -4.38 -0.96
N PHE A 44 9.13 -5.07 -1.65
CA PHE A 44 10.57 -4.90 -1.41
C PHE A 44 11.12 -3.53 -1.80
N ASP A 45 10.54 -2.88 -2.83
CA ASP A 45 10.97 -1.54 -3.27
C ASP A 45 10.23 -0.38 -2.58
N LEU A 46 9.14 -0.67 -1.85
CA LEU A 46 8.36 0.37 -1.16
C LEU A 46 9.11 1.03 0.00
N LYS A 47 10.15 0.38 0.54
CA LYS A 47 10.98 0.91 1.64
C LYS A 47 11.68 2.23 1.30
N LYS A 48 11.87 2.56 0.02
CA LYS A 48 12.51 3.82 -0.41
C LYS A 48 11.55 5.03 -0.43
N ASN A 49 10.24 4.82 -0.26
CA ASN A 49 9.24 5.88 -0.40
C ASN A 49 8.81 6.43 0.98
N ASN A 50 9.36 7.59 1.36
CA ASN A 50 9.20 8.21 2.70
C ASN A 50 7.76 8.42 3.20
N ASN A 51 6.75 8.43 2.31
CA ASN A 51 5.38 8.76 2.70
C ASN A 51 4.46 7.53 2.79
N LEU A 52 4.97 6.31 2.55
CA LEU A 52 4.14 5.09 2.50
C LEU A 52 4.36 4.21 3.73
N LYS A 53 3.27 3.81 4.38
CA LYS A 53 3.24 2.80 5.45
C LYS A 53 2.40 1.61 5.03
N PHE A 54 2.94 0.40 5.18
CA PHE A 54 2.24 -0.84 4.86
C PHE A 54 1.66 -1.49 6.13
N PHE A 55 0.46 -2.06 6.01
CA PHE A 55 -0.22 -2.81 7.06
C PHE A 55 -0.73 -4.15 6.50
N LEU A 56 -0.32 -5.25 7.14
CA LEU A 56 -0.86 -6.58 6.88
C LEU A 56 -2.21 -6.72 7.59
N ARG A 57 -3.31 -6.51 6.86
CA ARG A 57 -4.68 -6.52 7.39
C ARG A 57 -5.68 -7.00 6.36
N ASP A 58 -6.74 -7.63 6.85
CA ASP A 58 -7.89 -8.01 6.03
C ASP A 58 -8.99 -6.96 6.13
N VAL A 59 -9.27 -6.29 5.00
CA VAL A 59 -10.28 -5.25 4.91
C VAL A 59 -11.71 -5.75 5.14
N SER A 60 -11.95 -7.06 5.07
CA SER A 60 -13.24 -7.66 5.43
C SER A 60 -13.46 -7.69 6.95
N ASN A 61 -12.40 -7.57 7.75
CA ASN A 61 -12.50 -7.46 9.20
C ASN A 61 -12.62 -5.98 9.59
N LEU A 62 -13.80 -5.61 10.11
CA LEU A 62 -14.15 -4.24 10.49
C LEU A 62 -13.18 -3.63 11.52
N ASN A 63 -12.58 -4.46 12.38
CA ASN A 63 -11.67 -4.04 13.45
C ASN A 63 -10.20 -4.21 13.08
N SER A 64 -9.89 -4.32 11.78
CA SER A 64 -8.52 -4.55 11.30
C SER A 64 -7.68 -3.29 11.18
N LEU A 65 -8.30 -2.10 11.16
CA LEU A 65 -7.62 -0.81 10.98
C LEU A 65 -7.62 0.07 12.22
#